data_AF-A0A5S9R166-F1
#
_entry.id   AF-A0A5S9R166-F1
#
_cell.length_a   1.000
_cell.length_b   1.000
_cell.length_c   1.000
_cell.angle_alpha   90.00
_cell.angle_beta   90.00
_cell.angle_gamma   90.00
#
_symmetry.space_group_name_H-M   'P 1'
#
loop_
_entity.id
_entity.type
_entity.pdbx_description
1 polymer ?
#
loop_
_entity_poly.entity_id
_entity_poly.type
_entity_poly.pdbx_seq_one_letter_code
_entity_poly.pdbx_strand_id
1 'polypeptide(L)'
;MDYIHKVLLGQVAGMTLFTYAVAGIFLVLEQCFPSARYPSQLQAPKMRRKRWGKNAGCFLIFIVPFMPLFEAIPTLVFTYLAPFRLSPYADNVFYMVFGVLALDFSVYVSHRLSHQIPVMWSYHRVHHMDEFLDTTSAFRFHVLETAQTILFRVGVIALLGLNTTTVLIYLYLNAVVLIYQHTNIKTPERLEYWIGKVFVTPSIHWVHHNATLPETNTNYCILFSFWDVMLGTRSSTHRNDKTVIGLDVHPDQSLWRLAAFPMILRKKTSTSEQKH
;
A
#
# COMPACT_ATOMS: atom_id res chain seq x y z
N MET A 1 -30.50 9.91 10.97
CA MET A 1 -29.14 10.31 10.56
C MET A 1 -28.11 10.15 11.67
N ASP A 2 -28.45 10.47 12.93
CA ASP A 2 -27.53 10.36 14.08
C ASP A 2 -26.89 8.98 14.33
N TYR A 3 -27.62 7.88 14.14
CA TYR A 3 -27.08 6.55 14.39
C TYR A 3 -25.98 6.17 13.38
N ILE A 4 -26.25 6.34 12.08
CA ILE A 4 -25.26 6.08 11.02
C ILE A 4 -24.02 6.95 11.22
N HIS A 5 -24.21 8.22 11.56
CA HIS A 5 -23.11 9.13 11.86
C HIS A 5 -22.25 8.65 13.05
N LYS A 6 -22.86 8.21 14.15
CA LYS A 6 -22.14 7.66 15.32
C LYS A 6 -21.40 6.38 15.01
N VAL A 7 -22.00 5.46 14.24
CA VAL A 7 -21.36 4.20 13.83
C VAL A 7 -20.15 4.48 12.94
N LEU A 8 -20.29 5.37 11.96
CA LEU A 8 -19.20 5.77 11.07
C LEU A 8 -18.06 6.41 11.87
N LEU A 9 -18.35 7.36 12.78
CA LEU A 9 -17.33 7.98 13.61
C LEU A 9 -16.59 6.98 14.51
N GLY A 10 -17.33 6.06 15.13
CA GLY A 10 -16.73 5.03 15.99
C GLY A 10 -15.84 4.06 15.20
N GLN A 11 -16.30 3.62 14.02
CA GLN A 11 -15.53 2.77 13.11
C GLN A 11 -14.25 3.48 12.65
N VAL A 12 -14.37 4.74 12.22
CA VAL A 12 -13.23 5.53 11.75
C VAL A 12 -12.20 5.71 12.85
N ALA A 13 -12.66 6.12 14.04
CA ALA A 13 -11.78 6.30 15.19
C ALA A 13 -11.09 5.00 15.61
N GLY A 14 -11.82 3.87 15.63
CA GLY A 14 -11.28 2.57 15.98
C GLY A 14 -10.22 2.07 15.00
N MET A 15 -10.51 2.13 13.70
CA MET A 15 -9.58 1.72 12.65
C MET A 15 -8.33 2.61 12.63
N THR A 16 -8.51 3.92 12.80
CA THR A 16 -7.42 4.90 12.88
C THR A 16 -6.51 4.60 14.08
N LEU A 17 -7.08 4.42 15.28
CA LEU A 17 -6.32 4.11 16.49
C LEU A 17 -5.54 2.79 16.35
N PHE A 18 -6.20 1.74 15.82
CA PHE A 18 -5.56 0.46 15.57
C PHE A 18 -4.37 0.60 14.62
N THR A 19 -4.56 1.27 13.49
CA THR A 19 -3.53 1.45 12.45
C THR A 19 -2.30 2.17 13.04
N TYR A 20 -2.52 3.22 13.83
CA TYR A 20 -1.42 3.95 14.46
C TYR A 20 -0.77 3.17 15.61
N ALA A 21 -1.52 2.37 16.36
CA ALA A 21 -0.93 1.49 17.38
C ALA A 21 -0.01 0.45 16.72
N VAL A 22 -0.45 -0.19 15.64
CA VAL A 22 0.35 -1.15 14.86
C VAL A 22 1.59 -0.47 14.28
N ALA A 23 1.45 0.72 13.69
CA ALA A 23 2.59 1.50 13.19
C ALA A 23 3.57 1.88 14.29
N GLY A 24 3.08 2.29 15.46
CA GLY A 24 3.92 2.58 16.62
C GLY A 24 4.72 1.37 17.09
N ILE A 25 4.09 0.19 17.14
CA ILE A 25 4.77 -1.07 17.49
C ILE A 25 5.87 -1.38 16.48
N PHE A 26 5.56 -1.34 15.17
CA PHE A 26 6.55 -1.64 14.14
C PHE A 26 7.68 -0.60 14.05
N LEU A 27 7.39 0.68 14.28
CA LEU A 27 8.40 1.73 14.42
C LEU A 27 9.37 1.42 15.55
N VAL A 28 8.89 0.97 16.72
CA VAL A 28 9.78 0.58 17.82
C VAL A 28 10.59 -0.66 17.45
N LEU A 29 9.94 -1.69 16.91
CA LEU A 29 10.60 -2.95 16.55
C LEU A 29 11.70 -2.76 15.49
N GLU A 30 11.50 -1.91 14.49
CA GLU A 30 12.53 -1.67 13.46
C GLU A 30 13.74 -0.89 13.97
N GLN A 31 13.59 -0.09 15.04
CA GLN A 31 14.73 0.54 15.71
C GLN A 31 15.51 -0.47 16.54
N CYS A 32 14.83 -1.41 17.19
CA CYS A 32 15.46 -2.46 18.00
C CYS A 32 16.14 -3.52 17.12
N PHE A 33 15.54 -3.85 15.98
CA PHE A 33 15.97 -4.94 15.11
C PHE A 33 16.03 -4.49 13.63
N PRO A 34 16.93 -3.58 13.24
CA PRO A 34 17.02 -3.12 11.86
C PRO A 34 17.62 -4.19 10.94
N SER A 35 17.03 -4.40 9.77
CA SER A 35 17.51 -5.34 8.75
C SER A 35 18.55 -4.70 7.83
N ALA A 36 18.27 -3.51 7.30
CA ALA A 36 19.16 -2.80 6.40
C ALA A 36 19.63 -1.47 7.01
N ARG A 37 20.80 -1.00 6.57
CA ARG A 37 21.29 0.34 6.91
C ARG A 37 20.72 1.35 5.94
N TYR A 38 20.51 2.57 6.43
CA TYR A 38 20.14 3.69 5.56
C TYR A 38 21.25 3.94 4.52
N PRO A 39 20.89 4.29 3.27
CA PRO A 39 21.85 4.60 2.23
C PRO A 39 22.62 5.88 2.57
N SER A 40 23.74 6.13 1.89
CA SER A 40 24.68 7.22 2.20
C SER A 40 24.00 8.59 2.32
N GLN A 41 23.04 8.89 1.43
CA GLN A 41 22.27 10.14 1.45
C GLN A 41 21.32 10.30 2.66
N LEU A 42 21.01 9.20 3.36
CA LEU A 42 20.15 9.18 4.55
C LEU A 42 20.92 8.82 5.84
N GLN A 43 22.25 8.74 5.81
CA GLN A 43 23.04 8.44 7.01
C GLN A 43 22.95 9.55 8.06
N ALA A 44 22.80 10.81 7.66
CA ALA A 44 22.64 11.92 8.60
C ALA A 44 21.23 11.91 9.23
N PRO A 45 21.09 12.02 10.57
CA PRO A 45 19.79 12.04 11.24
C PRO A 45 18.84 13.13 10.72
N LYS A 46 19.39 14.31 10.36
CA LYS A 46 18.63 15.41 9.75
C LYS A 46 17.97 15.01 8.43
N MET A 47 18.65 14.21 7.61
CA MET A 47 18.13 13.74 6.32
C MET A 47 17.00 12.72 6.52
N ARG A 48 17.14 11.81 7.49
CA ARG A 48 16.06 10.88 7.87
C ARG A 48 14.82 11.62 8.37
N ARG A 49 14.98 12.58 9.27
CA ARG A 49 13.86 13.41 9.76
C ARG A 49 13.17 14.16 8.63
N LYS A 50 13.93 14.68 7.66
CA LYS A 50 13.37 15.33 6.46
C LYS A 50 12.56 14.35 5.60
N ARG A 51 13.05 13.12 5.41
CA ARG A 51 12.31 12.05 4.71
C ARG A 51 11.03 11.67 5.45
N TRP A 52 11.11 11.40 6.75
CA TRP A 52 9.94 11.13 7.59
C TRP A 52 8.92 12.26 7.56
N GLY A 53 9.38 13.53 7.57
CA GLY A 53 8.51 14.70 7.41
C GLY A 53 7.81 14.74 6.05
N LYS A 54 8.44 14.25 4.98
CA LYS A 54 7.78 14.09 3.67
C LYS A 54 6.74 12.97 3.71
N ASN A 55 7.05 11.82 4.30
CA ASN A 55 6.09 10.71 4.40
C ASN A 55 4.87 11.10 5.25
N ALA A 56 5.10 11.76 6.40
CA ALA A 56 4.03 12.35 7.21
C ALA A 56 3.25 13.44 6.45
N GLY A 57 3.93 14.29 5.68
CA GLY A 57 3.28 15.31 4.85
C GLY A 57 2.38 14.69 3.77
N CYS A 58 2.83 13.65 3.07
CA CYS A 58 1.99 12.89 2.14
C CYS A 58 0.75 12.35 2.85
N PHE A 59 0.93 11.73 4.01
CA PHE A 59 -0.19 11.20 4.79
C PHE A 59 -1.20 12.28 5.21
N LEU A 60 -0.72 13.38 5.81
CA LEU A 60 -1.55 14.46 6.34
C LEU A 60 -2.26 15.25 5.23
N ILE A 61 -1.67 15.37 4.04
CA ILE A 61 -2.22 16.17 2.93
C ILE A 61 -3.08 15.29 2.01
N PHE A 62 -2.66 14.06 1.73
CA PHE A 62 -3.30 13.21 0.71
C PHE A 62 -4.28 12.19 1.29
N ILE A 63 -4.12 11.80 2.56
CA ILE A 63 -4.90 10.71 3.15
C ILE A 63 -5.86 11.22 4.21
N VAL A 64 -5.37 11.94 5.23
CA VAL A 64 -6.20 12.39 6.37
C VAL A 64 -7.44 13.20 5.97
N PRO A 65 -7.39 14.17 5.03
CA PRO A 65 -8.57 14.96 4.66
C PRO A 65 -9.66 14.12 3.99
N PHE A 66 -9.25 12.99 3.40
CA PHE A 66 -10.12 12.09 2.64
C PHE A 66 -10.43 10.80 3.41
N MET A 67 -9.80 10.55 4.56
CA MET A 67 -10.05 9.37 5.39
C MET A 67 -11.54 9.16 5.72
N PRO A 68 -12.30 10.19 6.15
CA PRO A 68 -13.73 10.03 6.38
C PRO A 68 -14.47 9.56 5.12
N LEU A 69 -14.10 10.08 3.95
CA LEU A 69 -14.68 9.67 2.67
C LEU A 69 -14.29 8.21 2.35
N PHE A 70 -13.02 7.86 2.55
CA PHE A 70 -12.47 6.55 2.24
C PHE A 70 -13.03 5.42 3.10
N GLU A 71 -13.34 5.71 4.35
CA GLU A 71 -13.89 4.74 5.29
C GLU A 71 -15.43 4.75 5.31
N ALA A 72 -16.05 5.91 5.07
CA ALA A 72 -17.51 6.00 4.98
C ALA A 72 -18.05 5.47 3.66
N ILE A 73 -17.39 5.67 2.51
CA ILE A 73 -17.93 5.22 1.22
C ILE A 73 -18.25 3.72 1.22
N PRO A 74 -17.36 2.79 1.61
CA PRO A 74 -17.68 1.36 1.64
C PRO A 74 -18.91 1.07 2.50
N THR A 75 -19.00 1.72 3.67
CA THR A 75 -20.09 1.55 4.64
C THR A 75 -21.40 2.16 4.14
N LEU A 76 -21.34 3.30 3.44
CA LEU A 76 -22.50 3.97 2.86
C LEU A 76 -23.01 3.21 1.64
N VAL A 77 -22.12 2.81 0.73
CA VAL A 77 -22.45 1.95 -0.41
C VAL A 77 -23.09 0.65 0.08
N PHE A 78 -22.51 0.04 1.11
CA PHE A 78 -23.13 -1.09 1.80
C PHE A 78 -24.51 -0.73 2.33
N THR A 79 -24.66 0.31 3.15
CA THR A 79 -25.94 0.66 3.79
C THR A 79 -27.06 0.94 2.77
N TYR A 80 -26.74 1.58 1.64
CA TYR A 80 -27.72 1.91 0.61
C TYR A 80 -28.00 0.75 -0.34
N LEU A 81 -27.07 -0.18 -0.55
CA LEU A 81 -27.27 -1.36 -1.42
C LEU A 81 -27.73 -2.61 -0.66
N ALA A 82 -27.42 -2.71 0.63
CA ALA A 82 -27.65 -3.88 1.47
C ALA A 82 -29.11 -4.35 1.52
N PRO A 83 -30.13 -3.47 1.59
CA PRO A 83 -31.53 -3.89 1.57
C PRO A 83 -31.94 -4.65 0.29
N PHE A 84 -31.17 -4.53 -0.79
CA PHE A 84 -31.50 -5.09 -2.10
C PHE A 84 -30.47 -6.10 -2.64
N ARG A 85 -29.24 -6.12 -2.10
CA ARG A 85 -28.10 -6.85 -2.68
C ARG A 85 -27.19 -7.54 -1.67
N LEU A 86 -27.62 -7.71 -0.42
CA LEU A 86 -26.91 -8.63 0.47
C LEU A 86 -26.92 -10.03 -0.12
N SER A 87 -25.75 -10.66 -0.22
CA SER A 87 -25.68 -12.08 -0.53
C SER A 87 -26.45 -12.86 0.54
N PRO A 88 -27.29 -13.85 0.18
CA PRO A 88 -27.95 -14.71 1.17
C PRO A 88 -26.94 -15.52 2.01
N TYR A 89 -25.67 -15.56 1.59
CA TYR A 89 -24.57 -16.21 2.29
C TYR A 89 -23.68 -15.23 3.07
N ALA A 90 -24.08 -13.97 3.25
CA ALA A 90 -23.23 -12.94 3.86
C ALA A 90 -22.67 -13.34 5.24
N ASP A 91 -23.44 -14.09 6.04
CA ASP A 91 -23.02 -14.55 7.37
C ASP A 91 -22.31 -15.91 7.37
N ASN A 92 -22.14 -16.52 6.19
CA ASN A 92 -21.43 -17.79 6.05
C ASN A 92 -19.90 -17.54 6.10
N VAL A 93 -19.19 -18.31 6.94
CA VAL A 93 -17.74 -18.18 7.11
C VAL A 93 -16.96 -18.39 5.80
N PHE A 94 -17.36 -19.32 4.94
CA PHE A 94 -16.68 -19.55 3.66
C PHE A 94 -16.91 -18.38 2.70
N TYR A 95 -18.10 -17.78 2.72
CA TYR A 95 -18.40 -16.60 1.94
C TYR A 95 -17.60 -15.39 2.41
N MET A 96 -17.42 -15.23 3.73
CA MET A 96 -16.54 -14.23 4.30
C MET A 96 -15.08 -14.43 3.88
N VAL A 97 -14.55 -15.66 3.96
CA VAL A 97 -13.19 -15.96 3.46
C VAL A 97 -13.06 -15.62 1.97
N PHE A 98 -14.04 -16.03 1.16
CA PHE A 98 -14.09 -15.67 -0.26
C PHE A 98 -14.12 -14.15 -0.48
N GLY A 99 -14.90 -13.41 0.31
CA GLY A 99 -14.97 -11.95 0.25
C GLY A 99 -13.64 -11.28 0.59
N VAL A 100 -12.94 -11.77 1.62
CA VAL A 100 -11.58 -11.31 1.98
C VAL A 100 -10.60 -11.55 0.83
N LEU A 101 -10.64 -12.73 0.20
CA LEU A 101 -9.79 -13.07 -0.95
C LEU A 101 -10.11 -12.20 -2.18
N ALA A 102 -11.39 -11.95 -2.45
CA ALA A 102 -11.84 -11.11 -3.56
C ALA A 102 -11.42 -9.64 -3.36
N LEU A 103 -11.52 -9.13 -2.14
CA LEU A 103 -11.04 -7.79 -1.78
C LEU A 103 -9.53 -7.66 -1.99
N ASP A 104 -8.74 -8.63 -1.50
CA ASP A 104 -7.29 -8.61 -1.70
C ASP A 104 -6.91 -8.71 -3.18
N PHE A 105 -7.58 -9.60 -3.93
CA PHE A 105 -7.37 -9.72 -5.37
C PHE A 105 -7.66 -8.42 -6.12
N SER A 106 -8.70 -7.67 -5.72
CA SER A 106 -8.99 -6.35 -6.31
C SER A 106 -7.86 -5.35 -6.10
N VAL A 107 -7.19 -5.41 -4.95
CA VAL A 107 -6.02 -4.58 -4.64
C VAL A 107 -4.80 -5.02 -5.43
N TYR A 108 -4.58 -6.33 -5.56
CA TYR A 108 -3.54 -6.87 -6.44
C TYR A 108 -3.72 -6.37 -7.89
N VAL A 109 -4.94 -6.43 -8.44
CA VAL A 109 -5.24 -5.93 -9.79
C VAL A 109 -4.99 -4.42 -9.88
N SER A 110 -5.54 -3.64 -8.95
CA SER A 110 -5.31 -2.20 -8.84
C SER A 110 -3.81 -1.87 -8.87
N HIS A 111 -3.02 -2.57 -8.05
CA HIS A 111 -1.59 -2.34 -7.91
C HIS A 111 -0.82 -2.71 -9.18
N ARG A 112 -1.10 -3.87 -9.78
CA ARG A 112 -0.49 -4.27 -11.06
C ARG A 112 -0.81 -3.29 -12.17
N LEU A 113 -2.05 -2.79 -12.26
CA LEU A 113 -2.42 -1.76 -13.22
C LEU A 113 -1.67 -0.45 -12.97
N SER A 114 -1.37 -0.10 -11.72
CA SER A 114 -0.51 1.04 -11.39
C SER A 114 0.90 0.94 -11.97
N HIS A 115 1.42 -0.26 -12.23
CA HIS A 115 2.72 -0.44 -12.89
C HIS A 115 2.63 -0.55 -14.42
N GLN A 116 1.45 -0.84 -14.96
CA GLN A 116 1.25 -1.09 -16.39
C GLN A 116 0.66 0.12 -17.13
N ILE A 117 -0.17 0.93 -16.47
CA ILE A 117 -0.84 2.08 -17.07
C ILE A 117 -0.08 3.35 -16.72
N PRO A 118 0.46 4.11 -17.69
CA PRO A 118 1.33 5.27 -17.42
C PRO A 118 0.71 6.34 -16.52
N VAL A 119 -0.60 6.60 -16.66
CA VAL A 119 -1.32 7.54 -15.79
C VAL A 119 -1.39 7.02 -14.36
N MET A 120 -1.64 5.73 -14.17
CA MET A 120 -1.69 5.14 -12.83
C MET A 120 -0.31 5.11 -12.17
N TRP A 121 0.72 4.78 -12.96
CA TRP A 121 2.11 4.87 -12.53
C TRP A 121 2.50 6.27 -12.09
N SER A 122 1.98 7.31 -12.75
CA SER A 122 2.40 8.68 -12.48
C SER A 122 2.09 9.17 -11.07
N TYR A 123 1.03 8.67 -10.43
CA TYR A 123 0.76 8.92 -9.01
C TYR A 123 1.28 7.81 -8.11
N HIS A 124 1.26 6.55 -8.54
CA HIS A 124 1.77 5.45 -7.73
C HIS A 124 3.29 5.55 -7.52
N ARG A 125 4.04 6.09 -8.49
CA ARG A 125 5.46 6.35 -8.31
C ARG A 125 5.79 7.34 -7.19
N VAL A 126 4.83 8.14 -6.70
CA VAL A 126 5.04 8.95 -5.48
C VAL A 126 5.42 8.05 -4.31
N HIS A 127 4.80 6.88 -4.23
CA HIS A 127 5.13 5.81 -3.30
C HIS A 127 6.54 5.26 -3.53
N HIS A 128 6.85 4.86 -4.78
CA HIS A 128 8.17 4.33 -5.15
C HIS A 128 9.32 5.34 -5.09
N MET A 129 9.04 6.65 -5.08
CA MET A 129 10.05 7.71 -4.93
C MET A 129 10.71 7.71 -3.55
N ASP A 130 10.18 6.96 -2.58
CA ASP A 130 10.84 6.85 -1.29
C ASP A 130 12.21 6.17 -1.44
N GLU A 131 13.28 6.76 -0.91
CA GLU A 131 14.67 6.29 -1.11
C GLU A 131 15.09 5.20 -0.11
N PHE A 132 14.18 4.83 0.79
CA PHE A 132 14.35 3.77 1.77
C PHE A 132 12.96 3.30 2.20
N LEU A 133 12.85 2.04 2.62
CA LEU A 133 11.61 1.54 3.21
C LEU A 133 11.76 1.44 4.73
N ASP A 134 10.82 2.03 5.43
CA ASP A 134 10.61 1.83 6.86
C ASP A 134 9.12 2.00 7.17
N THR A 135 8.73 1.87 8.44
CA THR A 135 7.32 1.95 8.83
C THR A 135 6.62 3.23 8.35
N THR A 136 7.36 4.32 8.16
CA THR A 136 6.80 5.59 7.65
C THR A 136 6.43 5.53 6.16
N SER A 137 7.08 4.65 5.37
CA SER A 137 6.79 4.47 3.94
C SER A 137 5.39 3.93 3.69
N ALA A 138 4.83 3.17 4.64
CA ALA A 138 3.47 2.66 4.59
C ALA A 138 2.39 3.75 4.59
N PHE A 139 2.77 5.02 4.77
CA PHE A 139 1.87 6.18 4.79
C PHE A 139 2.12 7.14 3.62
N ARG A 140 3.01 6.77 2.70
CA ARG A 140 3.41 7.61 1.57
C ARG A 140 2.64 7.23 0.31
N PHE A 141 1.39 7.66 0.23
CA PHE A 141 0.51 7.42 -0.91
C PHE A 141 -0.01 8.72 -1.51
N HIS A 142 -0.27 8.72 -2.81
CA HIS A 142 -0.97 9.83 -3.46
C HIS A 142 -2.50 9.70 -3.27
N VAL A 143 -3.22 10.81 -3.30
CA VAL A 143 -4.69 10.81 -3.13
C VAL A 143 -5.39 9.99 -4.24
N LEU A 144 -4.90 10.11 -5.49
CA LEU A 144 -5.45 9.37 -6.63
C LEU A 144 -5.20 7.87 -6.53
N GLU A 145 -4.06 7.46 -5.97
CA GLU A 145 -3.76 6.05 -5.71
C GLU A 145 -4.71 5.45 -4.69
N THR A 146 -4.98 6.21 -3.63
CA THR A 146 -5.91 5.80 -2.57
C THR A 146 -7.33 5.72 -3.11
N ALA A 147 -7.76 6.73 -3.88
CA ALA A 147 -9.06 6.74 -4.54
C ALA A 147 -9.23 5.57 -5.52
N GLN A 148 -8.21 5.25 -6.33
CA GLN A 148 -8.21 4.07 -7.20
C GLN A 148 -8.44 2.79 -6.39
N THR A 149 -7.63 2.58 -5.36
CA THR A 149 -7.69 1.36 -4.54
C THR A 149 -9.07 1.19 -3.89
N ILE A 150 -9.68 2.28 -3.44
CA ILE A 150 -11.03 2.28 -2.87
C ILE A 150 -12.08 1.98 -3.94
N LEU A 151 -11.95 2.54 -5.14
CA LEU A 151 -12.88 2.26 -6.25
C LEU A 151 -12.92 0.76 -6.57
N PHE A 152 -11.76 0.10 -6.64
CA PHE A 152 -11.68 -1.36 -6.86
C PHE A 152 -12.35 -2.14 -5.74
N ARG A 153 -12.06 -1.81 -4.47
CA ARG A 153 -12.68 -2.48 -3.31
C ARG A 153 -14.19 -2.27 -3.27
N VAL A 154 -14.66 -1.04 -3.46
CA VAL A 154 -16.09 -0.70 -3.49
C VAL A 154 -16.81 -1.43 -4.62
N GLY A 155 -16.17 -1.56 -5.79
CA GLY A 155 -16.69 -2.37 -6.89
C GLY A 155 -16.93 -3.82 -6.47
N VAL A 156 -15.98 -4.45 -5.78
CA VAL A 156 -16.13 -5.82 -5.25
C VAL A 156 -17.21 -5.90 -4.17
N ILE A 157 -17.25 -4.95 -3.23
CA ILE A 157 -18.27 -4.90 -2.18
C ILE A 157 -19.67 -4.82 -2.79
N ALA A 158 -19.87 -3.94 -3.78
CA ALA A 158 -21.14 -3.76 -4.44
C ALA A 158 -21.54 -4.94 -5.35
N LEU A 159 -20.56 -5.56 -6.02
CA LEU A 159 -20.79 -6.70 -6.90
C LEU A 159 -21.18 -7.97 -6.13
N LEU A 160 -20.50 -8.23 -5.01
CA LEU A 160 -20.70 -9.42 -4.21
C LEU A 160 -21.74 -9.23 -3.11
N GLY A 161 -21.99 -8.00 -2.65
CA GLY A 161 -22.87 -7.76 -1.52
C GLY A 161 -22.24 -8.19 -0.19
N LEU A 162 -20.96 -7.86 0.01
CA LEU A 162 -20.21 -8.20 1.21
C LEU A 162 -20.74 -7.43 2.43
N ASN A 163 -20.86 -8.11 3.57
CA ASN A 163 -21.24 -7.45 4.83
C ASN A 163 -20.09 -6.63 5.44
N THR A 164 -20.45 -5.69 6.32
CA THR A 164 -19.50 -4.82 7.02
C THR A 164 -18.43 -5.61 7.76
N THR A 165 -18.79 -6.74 8.38
CA THR A 165 -17.86 -7.60 9.11
C THR A 165 -16.73 -8.12 8.22
N THR A 166 -17.06 -8.64 7.04
CA THR A 166 -16.08 -9.13 6.06
C THR A 166 -15.14 -8.01 5.62
N VAL A 167 -15.69 -6.83 5.35
CA VAL A 167 -14.91 -5.65 4.93
C VAL A 167 -13.97 -5.21 6.06
N LEU A 168 -14.45 -5.11 7.29
CA LEU A 168 -13.64 -4.72 8.45
C LEU A 168 -12.51 -5.71 8.71
N ILE A 169 -12.78 -7.01 8.71
CA ILE A 169 -11.75 -8.05 8.88
C ILE A 169 -10.64 -7.87 7.83
N TYR A 170 -11.02 -7.68 6.57
CA TYR A 170 -10.06 -7.42 5.50
C TYR A 170 -9.26 -6.14 5.77
N LEU A 171 -9.90 -5.03 6.15
CA LEU A 171 -9.21 -3.76 6.42
C LEU A 171 -8.20 -3.88 7.57
N TYR A 172 -8.56 -4.53 8.68
CA TYR A 172 -7.66 -4.75 9.82
C TYR A 172 -6.47 -5.63 9.43
N LEU A 173 -6.69 -6.75 8.72
CA LEU A 173 -5.61 -7.62 8.24
C LEU A 173 -4.70 -6.89 7.26
N ASN A 174 -5.30 -6.16 6.30
CA ASN A 174 -4.57 -5.38 5.31
C ASN A 174 -3.72 -4.30 5.98
N ALA A 175 -4.23 -3.58 6.99
CA ALA A 175 -3.45 -2.58 7.71
C ALA A 175 -2.20 -3.18 8.39
N VAL A 176 -2.34 -4.34 9.04
CA VAL A 176 -1.19 -5.00 9.69
C VAL A 176 -0.13 -5.39 8.66
N VAL A 177 -0.53 -6.08 7.59
CA VAL A 177 0.43 -6.59 6.59
C VAL A 177 1.01 -5.47 5.74
N LEU A 178 0.20 -4.48 5.36
CA LEU A 178 0.66 -3.29 4.65
C LEU A 178 1.71 -2.55 5.46
N ILE A 179 1.53 -2.35 6.77
CA ILE A 179 2.56 -1.70 7.56
C ILE A 179 3.79 -2.61 7.68
N TYR A 180 3.58 -3.90 8.02
CA TYR A 180 4.67 -4.87 8.19
C TYR A 180 5.58 -4.97 6.97
N GLN A 181 5.02 -5.09 5.76
CA GLN A 181 5.78 -5.28 4.52
C GLN A 181 6.70 -4.09 4.18
N HIS A 182 6.43 -2.89 4.69
CA HIS A 182 7.27 -1.71 4.49
C HIS A 182 8.37 -1.58 5.55
N THR A 183 8.26 -2.28 6.67
CA THR A 183 9.19 -2.10 7.79
C THR A 183 10.62 -2.45 7.41
N ASN A 184 11.57 -1.88 8.16
CA ASN A 184 12.95 -2.31 8.12
C ASN A 184 13.26 -3.38 9.20
N ILE A 185 12.25 -4.13 9.67
CA ILE A 185 12.46 -5.12 10.74
C ILE A 185 13.25 -6.33 10.20
N LYS A 186 14.27 -6.73 10.95
CA LYS A 186 15.01 -7.98 10.77
C LYS A 186 14.21 -9.13 11.36
N THR A 187 13.29 -9.67 10.57
CA THR A 187 12.56 -10.89 10.95
C THR A 187 13.50 -12.09 10.81
N PRO A 188 13.51 -13.05 11.75
CA PRO A 188 14.30 -14.28 11.59
C PRO A 188 13.93 -14.99 10.28
N GLU A 189 14.94 -15.39 9.50
CA GLU A 189 14.76 -15.88 8.12
C GLU A 189 13.74 -17.03 8.01
N ARG A 190 13.80 -18.01 8.92
CA ARG A 190 12.84 -19.12 8.96
C ARG A 190 11.41 -18.65 9.22
N LEU A 191 11.24 -17.68 10.13
CA LEU A 191 9.92 -17.13 10.45
C LEU A 191 9.38 -16.35 9.25
N GLU A 192 10.22 -15.49 8.66
CA GLU A 192 9.82 -14.69 7.49
C GLU A 192 9.50 -15.58 6.28
N TYR A 193 10.22 -16.69 6.08
CA TYR A 193 9.90 -17.67 5.04
C TYR A 193 8.48 -18.24 5.19
N TRP A 194 8.09 -18.64 6.40
CA TRP A 194 6.75 -19.19 6.65
C TRP A 194 5.65 -18.13 6.53
N ILE A 195 5.88 -16.93 7.07
CA ILE A 195 4.97 -15.80 6.88
C ILE A 195 4.82 -15.52 5.37
N GLY A 196 5.94 -15.49 4.63
CA GLY A 196 6.02 -15.23 3.21
C GLY A 196 5.30 -16.23 2.30
N LYS A 197 4.90 -17.40 2.82
CA LYS A 197 4.02 -18.34 2.09
C LYS A 197 2.57 -17.88 2.02
N VAL A 198 2.14 -17.04 2.97
CA VAL A 198 0.76 -16.59 3.09
C VAL A 198 0.66 -15.09 2.94
N PHE A 199 1.46 -14.33 3.68
CA PHE A 199 1.42 -12.86 3.72
C PHE A 199 2.64 -12.24 3.05
N VAL A 200 2.49 -11.01 2.59
CA VAL A 200 3.61 -10.22 2.06
C VAL A 200 4.53 -9.80 3.22
N THR A 201 5.84 -9.91 3.00
CA THR A 201 6.88 -9.64 4.00
C THR A 201 7.82 -8.53 3.53
N PRO A 202 8.64 -7.95 4.44
CA PRO A 202 9.68 -7.01 4.05
C PRO A 202 10.59 -7.51 2.93
N SER A 203 11.04 -8.76 2.97
CA SER A 203 11.89 -9.34 1.91
C SER A 203 11.22 -9.37 0.53
N ILE A 204 9.89 -9.45 0.48
CA ILE A 204 9.12 -9.47 -0.77
C ILE A 204 8.94 -8.06 -1.30
N HIS A 205 8.44 -7.16 -0.44
CA HIS A 205 8.02 -5.83 -0.86
C HIS A 205 9.20 -4.88 -1.06
N TRP A 206 10.32 -5.08 -0.37
CA TRP A 206 11.55 -4.34 -0.69
C TRP A 206 12.09 -4.63 -2.09
N VAL A 207 11.90 -5.86 -2.59
CA VAL A 207 12.29 -6.20 -3.97
C VAL A 207 11.37 -5.49 -4.97
N HIS A 208 10.08 -5.38 -4.67
CA HIS A 208 9.14 -4.56 -5.44
C HIS A 208 9.54 -3.08 -5.48
N HIS A 209 10.06 -2.54 -4.38
CA HIS A 209 10.55 -1.15 -4.32
C HIS A 209 11.99 -0.96 -4.83
N ASN A 210 12.57 -1.99 -5.42
CA ASN A 210 13.89 -1.87 -6.02
C ASN A 210 13.87 -0.81 -7.14
N ALA A 211 14.91 0.01 -7.18
CA ALA A 211 15.05 1.14 -8.09
C ALA A 211 15.16 0.75 -9.57
N THR A 212 15.43 -0.52 -9.86
CA THR A 212 15.67 -1.00 -11.23
C THR A 212 14.68 -2.09 -11.68
N LEU A 213 14.36 -2.05 -12.97
CA LEU A 213 13.69 -3.16 -13.67
C LEU A 213 14.59 -4.40 -13.76
N PRO A 214 14.01 -5.62 -13.78
CA PRO A 214 12.57 -5.91 -13.79
C PRO A 214 11.90 -5.82 -12.42
N GLU A 215 12.67 -5.68 -11.34
CA GLU A 215 12.17 -5.90 -9.98
C GLU A 215 11.09 -4.92 -9.54
N THR A 216 11.18 -3.66 -9.97
CA THR A 216 10.11 -2.67 -9.76
C THR A 216 8.75 -3.16 -10.27
N ASN A 217 8.73 -3.99 -11.31
CA ASN A 217 7.52 -4.53 -11.94
C ASN A 217 7.29 -6.01 -11.59
N THR A 218 7.49 -6.35 -10.32
CA THR A 218 7.21 -7.69 -9.74
C THR A 218 6.55 -7.53 -8.37
N ASN A 219 6.08 -8.62 -7.77
CA ASN A 219 5.63 -8.67 -6.37
C ASN A 219 4.52 -7.66 -6.04
N TYR A 220 3.39 -7.72 -6.76
CA TYR A 220 2.28 -6.76 -6.63
C TYR A 220 1.32 -7.05 -5.46
N CYS A 221 1.50 -8.16 -4.74
CA CYS A 221 0.64 -8.47 -3.60
C CYS A 221 0.77 -7.43 -2.47
N ILE A 222 -0.31 -7.26 -1.70
CA ILE A 222 -0.31 -6.42 -0.49
C ILE A 222 -0.68 -7.23 0.76
N LEU A 223 -1.78 -8.01 0.75
CA LEU A 223 -2.09 -8.88 1.89
C LEU A 223 -1.50 -10.27 1.66
N PHE A 224 -2.02 -11.02 0.68
CA PHE A 224 -1.61 -12.40 0.47
C PHE A 224 -0.56 -12.54 -0.63
N SER A 225 0.57 -13.19 -0.33
CA SER A 225 1.73 -13.29 -1.26
C SER A 225 1.53 -14.30 -2.39
N PHE A 226 0.52 -15.16 -2.32
CA PHE A 226 0.35 -16.25 -3.28
C PHE A 226 -0.16 -15.80 -4.64
N TRP A 227 -0.79 -14.62 -4.78
CA TRP A 227 -1.26 -14.15 -6.10
C TRP A 227 -0.11 -13.94 -7.08
N ASP A 228 1.02 -13.44 -6.60
CA ASP A 228 2.21 -13.26 -7.43
C ASP A 228 2.77 -14.59 -7.96
N VAL A 229 2.65 -15.66 -7.18
CA VAL A 229 3.04 -17.01 -7.61
C VAL A 229 2.05 -17.54 -8.63
N MET A 230 0.74 -17.44 -8.34
CA MET A 230 -0.33 -17.92 -9.22
C MET A 230 -0.35 -17.22 -10.58
N LEU A 231 0.01 -15.95 -10.62
CA LEU A 231 -0.05 -15.11 -11.83
C LEU A 231 1.30 -14.85 -12.47
N GLY A 232 2.37 -15.48 -11.97
CA GLY A 232 3.70 -15.41 -12.56
C GLY A 232 4.37 -14.03 -12.47
N THR A 233 4.07 -13.26 -11.43
CA THR A 233 4.64 -11.92 -11.16
C THR A 233 5.60 -11.91 -9.97
N ARG A 234 5.88 -13.07 -9.38
CA ARG A 234 6.85 -13.24 -8.30
C ARG A 234 8.28 -13.08 -8.79
N SER A 235 9.04 -12.15 -8.20
CA SER A 235 10.49 -12.09 -8.42
C SER A 235 11.22 -13.24 -7.73
N SER A 236 12.26 -13.75 -8.38
CA SER A 236 13.24 -14.68 -7.79
C SER A 236 14.35 -13.95 -7.02
N THR A 237 14.39 -12.61 -7.08
CA THR A 237 15.38 -11.81 -6.38
C THR A 237 15.13 -11.82 -4.88
N HIS A 238 16.19 -12.06 -4.12
CA HIS A 238 16.19 -11.98 -2.67
C HIS A 238 16.72 -10.63 -2.21
N ARG A 239 16.00 -9.98 -1.28
CA ARG A 239 16.46 -8.77 -0.59
C ARG A 239 17.85 -9.01 0.01
N ASN A 240 18.77 -8.08 -0.24
CA ASN A 240 20.12 -8.09 0.33
C ASN A 240 20.66 -6.66 0.51
N ASP A 241 21.88 -6.53 1.00
CA ASP A 241 22.51 -5.22 1.28
C ASP A 241 22.71 -4.34 0.03
N LYS A 242 22.63 -4.92 -1.17
CA LYS A 242 22.71 -4.20 -2.45
C LYS A 242 21.34 -3.81 -3.01
N THR A 243 20.24 -4.16 -2.35
CA THR A 243 18.89 -3.75 -2.77
C THR A 243 18.78 -2.23 -2.64
N VAL A 244 18.81 -1.53 -3.78
CA VAL A 244 18.66 -0.07 -3.86
C VAL A 244 17.18 0.25 -3.93
N ILE A 245 16.69 1.03 -2.97
CA ILE A 245 15.29 1.45 -2.88
C ILE A 245 15.12 2.82 -3.54
N GLY A 246 14.01 3.01 -4.25
CA GLY A 246 13.64 4.29 -4.87
C GLY A 246 13.34 4.13 -6.35
N LEU A 247 13.72 5.14 -7.14
CA LEU A 247 13.67 5.10 -8.60
C LEU A 247 14.97 5.65 -9.17
N ASP A 248 15.52 4.98 -10.18
CA ASP A 248 16.76 5.36 -10.86
C ASP A 248 16.65 6.67 -11.66
N VAL A 249 15.51 6.93 -12.30
CA VAL A 249 15.27 8.10 -13.16
C VAL A 249 14.46 9.22 -12.48
N HIS A 250 13.90 8.95 -11.30
CA HIS A 250 12.94 9.84 -10.64
C HIS A 250 13.27 9.96 -9.14
N PRO A 251 14.25 10.81 -8.77
CA PRO A 251 14.63 10.96 -7.37
C PRO A 251 13.49 11.57 -6.55
N ASP A 252 13.55 11.40 -5.23
CA ASP A 252 12.54 11.94 -4.33
C ASP A 252 12.42 13.46 -4.46
N GLN A 253 11.19 13.97 -4.34
CA GLN A 253 10.85 15.36 -4.60
C GLN A 253 10.37 16.08 -3.33
N SER A 254 10.11 17.38 -3.44
CA SER A 254 9.42 18.15 -2.41
C SER A 254 7.93 17.79 -2.34
N LEU A 255 7.29 17.98 -1.18
CA LEU A 255 5.86 17.71 -0.98
C LEU A 255 4.96 18.37 -2.04
N TRP A 256 5.24 19.62 -2.41
CA TRP A 256 4.47 20.32 -3.43
C TRP A 256 4.59 19.68 -4.82
N ARG A 257 5.75 19.12 -5.17
CA ARG A 257 5.94 18.41 -6.44
C ARG A 257 5.23 17.07 -6.43
N LEU A 258 5.30 16.36 -5.30
CA LEU A 258 4.57 15.11 -5.11
C LEU A 258 3.06 15.32 -5.22
N ALA A 259 2.53 16.46 -4.73
CA ALA A 259 1.12 16.85 -4.86
C ALA A 259 0.71 17.24 -6.28
N ALA A 260 1.62 17.82 -7.07
CA ALA A 260 1.32 18.31 -8.42
C ALA A 260 1.35 17.21 -9.51
N PHE A 261 1.62 15.95 -9.15
CA PHE A 261 1.54 14.80 -10.08
C PHE A 261 0.06 14.46 -10.38
N PRO A 262 -0.37 14.43 -11.66
CA PRO A 262 0.37 13.89 -12.81
C PRO A 262 0.80 14.93 -13.86
N MET A 263 0.68 16.23 -13.56
CA MET A 263 0.68 17.29 -14.59
C MET A 263 2.04 17.55 -15.27
N ILE A 264 3.13 17.02 -14.73
CA ILE A 264 4.46 17.13 -15.33
C ILE A 264 4.85 15.77 -15.92
N LEU A 265 4.16 15.35 -16.97
CA LEU A 265 4.75 14.46 -17.96
C LEU A 265 5.88 15.26 -18.62
N ARG A 266 7.08 15.16 -18.05
CA ARG A 266 8.25 15.81 -18.62
C ARG A 266 8.44 15.22 -20.02
N LYS A 267 8.15 16.03 -21.03
CA LYS A 267 8.41 15.76 -22.44
C LYS A 267 9.83 15.20 -22.55
N LYS A 268 9.97 14.03 -23.16
CA LYS A 268 11.25 13.34 -23.39
C LYS A 268 12.24 14.33 -24.01
N THR A 269 13.29 14.72 -23.29
CA THR A 269 14.42 15.43 -23.85
C THR A 269 15.30 14.43 -24.60
N SER A 270 15.59 14.79 -25.85
CA SER A 270 16.58 14.28 -26.80
C SER A 270 16.55 12.80 -27.17
N THR A 271 16.00 12.55 -28.36
CA THR A 271 16.69 11.74 -29.38
C THR A 271 18.16 12.15 -29.49
N SER A 272 19.07 11.32 -29.02
CA SER A 272 20.45 11.26 -29.49
C SER A 272 20.94 9.84 -29.29
N GLU A 273 20.61 8.98 -30.25
CA GLU A 273 21.36 7.78 -30.63
C GLU A 273 20.52 6.98 -31.62
N GLN A 274 20.50 7.48 -32.85
CA GLN A 274 20.38 6.68 -34.07
C GLN A 274 20.63 7.60 -35.26
N LYS A 275 21.90 7.67 -35.70
CA LYS A 275 22.29 7.56 -37.11
C LYS A 275 23.79 7.84 -37.29
N HIS A 276 24.43 6.86 -37.92
CA HIS A 276 25.79 6.75 -38.48
C HIS A 276 26.92 6.44 -37.50
#